data_AF-Q3JTX0-F1
#
_entry.id   AF-Q3JTX0-F1
#
_cell.length_a   1.000
_cell.length_b   1.000
_cell.length_c   1.000
_cell.angle_alpha   90.00
_cell.angle_beta   90.00
_cell.angle_gamma   90.00
#
_symmetry.space_group_name_H-M   'P 1'
#
loop_
_entity.id
_entity.type
_entity.pdbx_description
1 polymer ?
#
loop_
_entity_poly.entity_id
_entity_poly.type
_entity_poly.pdbx_seq_one_letter_code
_entity_poly.pdbx_strand_id
1 'polypeptide(L)'
;MIIYGTALLAFCHLAGLFLGDLLGAAIGAKTNVGGVGIAMLLLIGLRLALHRRGWLPKETEAGIAFWGAMYIPVVVAMAANQNVVAALKGGPVALLSAVGAVAVCVLSIAALARVGHDATSLAALPRPEQN
;
A
#
# COMPACT_ATOMS: atom_id res chain seq x y z
N MET A 1 -4.56 14.67 18.61
CA MET A 1 -5.97 14.57 18.21
C MET A 1 -6.06 13.70 16.97
N ILE A 2 -7.07 12.84 16.88
CA ILE A 2 -7.29 11.88 15.78
C ILE A 2 -7.25 12.56 14.40
N ILE A 3 -7.79 13.78 14.30
CA ILE A 3 -7.85 14.58 13.07
C ILE A 3 -6.46 14.83 12.47
N TYR A 4 -5.41 14.98 13.29
CA TYR A 4 -4.05 15.18 12.78
C TYR A 4 -3.50 13.93 12.09
N GLY A 5 -3.90 12.73 12.53
CA GLY A 5 -3.51 11.47 11.88
C GLY A 5 -4.14 11.35 10.50
N THR A 6 -5.43 11.67 10.40
CA THR A 6 -6.16 11.72 9.12
C THR A 6 -5.59 12.79 8.20
N ALA A 7 -5.28 13.99 8.72
CA ALA A 7 -4.67 15.07 7.94
C ALA A 7 -3.30 14.66 7.38
N LEU A 8 -2.48 13.98 8.19
CA LEU A 8 -1.19 13.44 7.75
C LEU A 8 -1.37 12.42 6.62
N LEU A 9 -2.31 11.47 6.79
CA LEU A 9 -2.61 10.47 5.78
C LEU A 9 -3.10 11.09 4.46
N ALA A 10 -4.02 12.06 4.54
CA ALA A 10 -4.53 12.78 3.38
C ALA A 10 -3.42 13.59 2.67
N PHE A 11 -2.57 14.27 3.44
CA PHE A 11 -1.41 14.98 2.91
C PHE A 11 -0.46 14.03 2.18
N CYS A 12 -0.08 12.90 2.80
CA CYS A 12 0.80 11.92 2.17
C CYS A 12 0.18 11.33 0.91
N HIS A 13 -1.13 11.06 0.91
CA HIS A 13 -1.85 10.54 -0.24
C HIS A 13 -1.86 11.54 -1.41
N LEU A 14 -2.23 12.80 -1.16
CA LEU A 14 -2.27 13.83 -2.19
C LEU A 14 -0.87 14.12 -2.76
N ALA A 15 0.14 14.22 -1.89
CA ALA A 15 1.52 14.41 -2.30
C ALA A 15 2.02 13.23 -3.13
N GLY A 16 1.71 11.99 -2.74
CA GLY A 16 2.10 10.80 -3.48
C GLY A 16 1.44 10.71 -4.86
N LEU A 17 0.16 11.04 -4.97
CA LEU A 17 -0.54 11.11 -6.26
C LEU A 17 0.11 12.17 -7.17
N PHE A 18 0.33 13.38 -6.66
CA PHE A 18 0.99 14.44 -7.41
C PHE A 18 2.38 14.04 -7.90
N LEU A 19 3.20 13.40 -7.04
CA LEU A 19 4.50 12.87 -7.44
C LEU A 19 4.39 11.74 -8.47
N GLY A 20 3.38 10.87 -8.35
CA GLY A 20 3.14 9.78 -9.30
C GLY A 20 2.72 10.27 -10.69
N ASP A 21 1.98 11.38 -10.77
CA ASP A 21 1.61 12.02 -12.03
C ASP A 21 2.83 12.70 -12.67
N LEU A 22 3.64 13.39 -11.87
CA LEU A 22 4.88 14.00 -12.33
C LEU A 22 5.87 12.95 -12.86
N LEU A 23 6.00 11.82 -12.14
CA LEU A 23 6.82 10.70 -12.57
C LEU A 23 6.27 10.06 -13.86
N GLY A 24 4.94 9.90 -13.95
CA GLY A 24 4.28 9.43 -15.17
C GLY A 24 4.59 10.32 -16.37
N ALA A 25 4.44 11.64 -16.21
CA ALA A 25 4.78 12.60 -17.25
C ALA A 25 6.27 12.55 -17.64
N ALA A 26 7.18 12.42 -16.67
CA ALA A 26 8.62 12.36 -16.91
C ALA A 26 9.05 11.11 -17.71
N ILE A 27 8.37 9.97 -17.52
CA ILE A 27 8.64 8.72 -18.23
C ILE A 27 7.81 8.61 -19.53
N GLY A 28 6.97 9.61 -19.83
CA GLY A 28 6.07 9.61 -21.00
C GLY A 28 4.85 8.70 -20.85
N ALA A 29 4.54 8.26 -19.64
CA ALA A 29 3.31 7.52 -19.34
C ALA A 29 2.12 8.47 -19.20
N LYS A 30 0.97 8.08 -19.77
CA LYS A 30 -0.28 8.87 -19.74
C LYS A 30 -1.08 8.71 -18.43
N THR A 31 -0.52 8.04 -17.44
CA THR A 31 -1.22 7.64 -16.21
C THR A 31 -0.31 7.80 -15.00
N ASN A 32 -0.92 7.87 -13.82
CA ASN A 32 -0.21 7.91 -12.55
C ASN A 32 0.67 6.67 -12.37
N VAL A 33 1.97 6.88 -12.15
CA VAL A 33 2.92 5.79 -11.93
C VAL A 33 3.18 5.65 -10.44
N GLY A 34 2.44 4.76 -9.79
CA GLY A 34 2.76 4.31 -8.42
C GLY A 34 2.53 5.33 -7.31
N GLY A 35 1.72 6.36 -7.52
CA GLY A 35 1.49 7.44 -6.54
C GLY A 35 0.99 6.96 -5.17
N VAL A 36 0.22 5.87 -5.14
CA VAL A 36 -0.19 5.21 -3.87
C VAL A 36 1.01 4.62 -3.12
N GLY A 37 1.95 3.99 -3.82
CA GLY A 37 3.18 3.47 -3.22
C GLY A 37 4.09 4.59 -2.71
N ILE A 38 4.21 5.67 -3.48
CA ILE A 38 4.95 6.87 -3.07
C ILE A 38 4.33 7.48 -1.81
N ALA A 39 3.01 7.59 -1.75
CA ALA A 39 2.30 8.06 -0.56
C ALA A 39 2.59 7.19 0.66
N MET A 40 2.62 5.86 0.49
CA MET A 40 2.88 4.91 1.56
C MET A 40 4.32 5.04 2.10
N LEU A 41 5.32 5.16 1.22
CA LEU A 41 6.71 5.40 1.63
C LEU A 41 6.85 6.75 2.35
N LEU A 42 6.20 7.80 1.85
CA LEU A 42 6.22 9.12 2.45
C LEU A 42 5.57 9.10 3.84
N LEU A 43 4.45 8.40 4.01
CA LEU A 43 3.79 8.23 5.30
C LEU A 43 4.67 7.47 6.29
N ILE A 44 5.32 6.38 5.88
CA ILE A 44 6.26 5.62 6.73
C ILE A 44 7.42 6.52 7.18
N GLY A 45 8.06 7.22 6.24
CA GLY A 45 9.19 8.10 6.54
C GLY A 45 8.80 9.26 7.45
N LEU A 46 7.65 9.89 7.19
CA LEU A 46 7.17 11.01 7.97
C LEU A 46 6.73 10.58 9.37
N ARG A 47 6.06 9.43 9.49
CA ARG A 47 5.73 8.82 10.80
C ARG A 47 6.99 8.54 11.60
N LEU A 48 8.02 7.96 11.00
CA LEU A 48 9.29 7.66 11.68
C LEU A 48 10.00 8.94 12.14
N ALA A 49 10.05 9.98 11.29
CA ALA A 49 10.65 11.27 11.62
C ALA A 49 9.90 11.98 12.76
N LEU A 50 8.56 11.97 12.72
CA LEU A 50 7.72 12.60 13.73
C LEU A 50 7.77 11.84 15.07
N HIS A 51 7.84 10.51 15.02
CA HIS A 51 8.03 9.67 16.20
C HIS A 51 9.38 9.91 16.87
N ARG A 52 10.48 9.99 16.09
CA ARG A 52 11.82 10.31 16.63
C ARG A 52 11.92 11.69 17.28
N ARG A 53 11.12 12.66 16.81
CA ARG A 53 11.05 14.01 17.40
C ARG A 53 10.11 14.12 18.60
N GLY A 54 9.39 13.04 18.95
CA GLY A 54 8.37 13.05 20.01
C GLY A 54 7.09 13.81 19.64
N TRP A 55 6.91 14.14 18.36
CA TRP A 55 5.79 14.96 17.85
C TRP A 55 4.61 14.10 17.36
N LEU A 56 4.63 12.79 17.64
CA LEU A 56 3.60 11.84 17.26
C LEU A 56 2.86 11.32 18.51
N PRO A 57 1.90 12.11 19.05
CA PRO A 57 1.11 11.67 20.20
C PRO A 57 0.21 10.48 19.82
N LYS A 58 -0.10 9.61 20.79
CA LYS A 58 -0.90 8.38 20.60
C LYS A 58 -2.22 8.63 19.86
N GLU A 59 -2.88 9.75 20.16
CA GLU A 59 -4.11 10.18 19.49
C GLU A 59 -3.94 10.40 17.97
N THR A 60 -2.79 10.88 17.52
CA THR A 60 -2.50 11.06 16.09
C THR A 60 -2.27 9.71 15.42
N GLU A 61 -1.64 8.74 16.09
CA GLU A 61 -1.50 7.38 15.57
C GLU A 61 -2.84 6.66 15.46
N ALA A 62 -3.74 6.87 16.41
CA ALA A 62 -5.09 6.32 16.38
C ALA A 62 -5.86 6.74 15.11
N GLY A 63 -5.67 7.97 14.62
CA GLY A 63 -6.28 8.42 13.37
C GLY A 63 -5.76 7.70 12.14
N ILE A 64 -4.46 7.37 12.10
CA ILE A 64 -3.87 6.58 11.01
C ILE A 64 -4.38 5.14 11.07
N ALA A 65 -4.40 4.56 12.28
CA ALA A 65 -4.89 3.19 12.51
C ALA A 65 -6.38 3.04 12.17
N PHE A 66 -7.20 4.05 12.47
CA PHE A 66 -8.62 4.09 12.11
C PHE A 66 -8.83 3.92 10.59
N TRP A 67 -8.06 4.64 9.77
CA TRP A 67 -8.12 4.48 8.31
C TRP A 67 -7.57 3.14 7.83
N GLY A 68 -6.52 2.62 8.49
CA GLY A 68 -6.03 1.27 8.24
C GLY A 68 -7.09 0.19 8.51
N ALA A 69 -7.90 0.35 9.55
CA ALA A 69 -9.01 -0.56 9.85
C ALA A 69 -10.12 -0.49 8.78
N MET A 70 -10.26 0.63 8.07
CA MET A 70 -11.19 0.80 6.96
C MET A 70 -10.70 0.19 5.63
N TYR A 71 -9.58 -0.54 5.63
CA TYR A 71 -9.02 -1.15 4.41
C TYR A 71 -9.99 -2.12 3.72
N ILE A 72 -10.67 -2.99 4.47
CA ILE A 72 -11.59 -3.99 3.91
C ILE A 72 -12.70 -3.34 3.05
N PRO A 73 -13.52 -2.42 3.57
CA PRO A 73 -14.58 -1.81 2.77
C PRO A 73 -14.04 -0.98 1.60
N VAL A 74 -12.89 -0.31 1.73
CA VAL A 74 -12.29 0.45 0.62
C VAL A 74 -11.85 -0.46 -0.52
N VAL A 75 -11.22 -1.60 -0.22
CA VAL A 75 -10.83 -2.57 -1.25
C VAL A 75 -12.05 -3.23 -1.88
N VAL A 76 -13.09 -3.52 -1.10
CA VAL A 76 -14.36 -4.04 -1.63
C VAL A 76 -14.99 -3.03 -2.60
N ALA A 77 -15.01 -1.74 -2.27
CA ALA A 77 -15.51 -0.70 -3.15
C ALA A 77 -14.67 -0.59 -4.44
N MET A 78 -13.35 -0.69 -4.35
CA MET A 78 -12.47 -0.72 -5.52
C MET A 78 -12.72 -1.95 -6.41
N ALA A 79 -12.95 -3.12 -5.82
CA ALA A 79 -13.26 -4.34 -6.54
C ALA A 79 -14.64 -4.27 -7.22
N ALA A 80 -15.63 -3.63 -6.59
CA ALA A 80 -16.97 -3.47 -7.13
C ALA A 80 -17.02 -2.63 -8.42
N ASN A 81 -16.06 -1.72 -8.62
CA ASN A 81 -15.95 -0.93 -9.85
C ASN A 81 -15.37 -1.73 -11.04
N GLN A 82 -14.92 -2.97 -10.84
CA GLN A 82 -14.33 -3.78 -11.91
C GLN A 82 -15.39 -4.43 -12.81
N ASN A 83 -15.22 -4.33 -14.12
CA ASN A 83 -16.15 -4.89 -15.11
C ASN A 83 -15.87 -6.37 -15.40
N VAL A 84 -16.47 -7.25 -14.60
CA VAL A 84 -16.30 -8.71 -14.72
C VAL A 84 -16.85 -9.25 -16.05
N VAL A 85 -17.92 -8.65 -16.58
CA VAL A 85 -18.53 -9.10 -17.83
C VAL A 85 -17.61 -8.83 -19.02
N ALA A 86 -16.93 -7.68 -19.05
CA ALA A 86 -15.92 -7.38 -20.06
C ALA A 86 -14.73 -8.36 -19.98
N ALA A 87 -14.30 -8.71 -18.75
CA ALA A 87 -13.23 -9.67 -18.55
C ALA A 87 -13.59 -11.07 -19.08
N LEU A 88 -14.81 -11.55 -18.82
CA LEU A 88 -15.28 -12.84 -19.32
C LEU A 88 -15.46 -12.87 -20.84
N LYS A 89 -15.94 -11.76 -21.42
CA LYS A 89 -16.06 -11.62 -22.88
C LYS A 89 -14.70 -11.59 -23.60
N GLY A 90 -13.61 -11.34 -22.90
CA GLY A 90 -12.25 -11.45 -23.43
C GLY A 90 -11.83 -12.88 -23.81
N GLY A 91 -12.65 -13.88 -23.49
CA GLY A 91 -12.46 -15.27 -23.91
C GLY A 91 -11.38 -16.02 -23.10
N PRO A 92 -11.02 -17.25 -23.51
CA PRO A 92 -10.10 -18.12 -22.76
C PRO A 92 -8.70 -17.52 -22.57
N VAL A 93 -8.23 -16.74 -23.55
CA VAL A 93 -6.91 -16.11 -23.50
C VAL A 93 -6.82 -15.08 -22.38
N ALA A 94 -7.86 -14.29 -22.15
CA ALA A 94 -7.91 -13.32 -21.05
C ALA A 94 -7.79 -14.04 -19.69
N LEU A 95 -8.53 -15.13 -19.50
CA LEU A 95 -8.49 -15.91 -18.26
C LEU A 95 -7.11 -16.56 -18.03
N LEU A 96 -6.54 -17.20 -19.06
CA LEU A 96 -5.22 -17.82 -18.97
C LEU A 96 -4.12 -16.78 -18.69
N SER A 97 -4.19 -15.61 -19.31
CA SER A 97 -3.24 -14.52 -19.08
C SER A 97 -3.32 -13.97 -17.65
N ALA A 98 -4.54 -13.81 -17.11
CA ALA A 98 -4.74 -13.33 -15.74
C ALA A 98 -4.20 -14.34 -14.71
N VAL A 99 -4.57 -15.62 -14.85
CA VAL A 99 -4.08 -16.68 -13.95
C VAL A 99 -2.57 -16.86 -14.09
N GLY A 100 -2.04 -16.81 -15.32
CA GLY A 100 -0.61 -16.89 -15.59
C GLY A 100 0.17 -15.73 -14.94
N ALA A 101 -0.30 -14.50 -15.08
CA ALA A 101 0.32 -13.33 -14.45
C ALA A 101 0.33 -13.45 -12.91
N VAL A 102 -0.81 -13.85 -12.31
CA VAL A 102 -0.90 -14.08 -10.86
C VAL A 102 0.07 -15.18 -10.42
N ALA A 103 0.13 -16.31 -11.14
CA ALA A 103 1.03 -17.40 -10.82
C ALA A 103 2.50 -16.97 -10.87
N VAL A 104 2.90 -16.22 -11.91
CA VAL A 104 4.26 -15.68 -12.02
C VAL A 104 4.58 -14.76 -10.85
N CYS A 105 3.69 -13.82 -10.51
CA CYS A 105 3.89 -12.94 -9.35
C CYS A 105 4.04 -13.71 -8.04
N VAL A 106 3.18 -14.71 -7.78
CA VAL A 106 3.24 -15.54 -6.58
C VAL A 106 4.55 -16.33 -6.51
N LEU A 107 4.99 -16.91 -7.63
CA LEU A 107 6.25 -17.64 -7.71
C LEU A 107 7.46 -16.73 -7.49
N SER A 108 7.45 -15.52 -8.07
CA SER A 108 8.50 -14.52 -7.86
C SER A 108 8.58 -14.09 -6.39
N ILE A 109 7.43 -13.82 -5.75
CA ILE A 109 7.39 -13.48 -4.32
C ILE A 109 7.88 -14.66 -3.48
N ALA A 110 7.44 -15.88 -3.78
CA ALA A 110 7.88 -17.08 -3.06
C ALA A 110 9.40 -17.32 -3.20
N ALA A 111 9.96 -17.08 -4.39
CA ALA A 111 11.40 -17.17 -4.62
C ALA A 111 12.16 -16.09 -3.82
N LEU A 112 11.73 -14.83 -3.88
CA LEU A 112 12.32 -13.73 -3.12
C LEU A 112 12.25 -13.99 -1.60
N ALA A 113 11.10 -14.46 -1.11
CA ALA A 113 10.91 -14.80 0.30
C ALA A 113 11.80 -15.97 0.75
N ARG A 114 12.05 -16.97 -0.12
CA ARG A 114 12.97 -18.07 0.18
C ARG A 114 14.43 -17.59 0.27
N VAL A 115 14.84 -16.68 -0.61
CA VAL A 115 16.20 -16.12 -0.61
C VAL A 115 16.41 -15.14 0.55
N GLY A 116 15.39 -14.36 0.91
CA GLY A 116 15.45 -13.34 1.96
C GLY A 116 15.25 -13.83 3.39
N HIS A 117 15.30 -15.13 3.67
CA HIS A 117 15.20 -15.69 5.02
C HIS A 117 16.49 -15.41 5.85
N ASP A 118 16.72 -14.15 6.20
CA ASP A 118 17.54 -13.79 7.36
C ASP A 118 16.62 -13.74 8.58
N ALA A 119 16.67 -14.79 9.39
CA ALA A 119 15.92 -14.98 10.64
C ALA A 119 16.14 -13.85 11.68
N THR A 120 17.07 -12.93 11.43
CA THR A 120 17.42 -11.80 12.30
C THR A 120 16.35 -10.70 12.33
N SER A 121 15.56 -10.54 11.25
CA SER A 121 14.60 -9.42 11.12
C SER A 121 13.33 -9.58 11.97
N LEU A 122 12.87 -10.83 12.17
CA LEU A 122 11.67 -11.16 12.96
C LEU A 122 11.98 -11.34 14.46
N ALA A 123 13.24 -11.60 14.82
CA ALA A 123 13.67 -11.76 16.21
C ALA A 123 13.76 -10.42 16.97
N ALA A 124 13.86 -9.30 16.26
CA ALA A 124 13.95 -7.95 16.84
C ALA A 124 12.57 -7.32 17.15
N LEU A 125 11.46 -8.00 16.84
CA LEU A 125 10.14 -7.53 17.23
C LEU A 125 9.89 -7.84 18.71
N PRO A 126 9.49 -6.84 19.54
CA PRO A 126 8.99 -7.12 20.87
C PRO A 126 7.82 -8.10 20.75
N ARG A 127 7.92 -9.25 21.40
CA ARG A 127 6.81 -10.20 21.49
C ARG A 127 5.62 -9.46 22.12
N PRO A 128 4.41 -9.55 21.54
CA PRO A 128 3.24 -9.01 22.20
C PRO A 128 3.12 -9.69 23.57
N GLU A 129 3.16 -8.90 24.63
CA GLU A 129 2.90 -9.31 26.00
C GLU A 129 1.58 -10.08 26.02
N GLN A 130 1.64 -11.39 26.24
CA GLN A 130 0.47 -12.22 26.49
C GLN A 130 -0.11 -11.78 27.84
N ASN A 131 -1.17 -10.96 27.80
CA ASN A 131 -2.04 -10.72 28.93
C ASN A 131 -3.50 -10.92 28.48
#